data_AF-A0A2H0Z651-F1
#
_entry.id   AF-A0A2H0Z651-F1
#
_cell.length_a   1.000
_cell.length_b   1.000
_cell.length_c   1.000
_cell.angle_alpha   90.00
_cell.angle_beta   90.00
_cell.angle_gamma   90.00
#
_symmetry.space_group_name_H-M   'P 1'
#
loop_
_entity.id
_entity.type
_entity.pdbx_description
1 polymer ?
#
loop_
_entity_poly.entity_id
_entity_poly.type
_entity_poly.pdbx_seq_one_letter_code
_entity_poly.pdbx_strand_id
1 'polypeptide(L)'
;MNLKAIFSVKHLAIVLLLIIIFSIWQNVKLQSIIEHNNEVADRLHKTNYMDSSLSAVLSNAEGLKTKNIVLQNIRGNKTFGNFFENNNYCIIIFQNGIVCDPCLEFVGAYWTENSLKFPKGLSSQLIVIGDKNDRGTFIYLKKNHLEKSYFIDINYQIRKDLSLNNLPTNFLFLFDNKYRVIYSDYFTSETKDKFNEFIRKAIRFVENEK
;
A
#
# COMPACT_ATOMS: atom_id res chain seq x y z
N MET A 1 37.06 -31.04 45.48
CA MET A 1 37.90 -30.85 44.28
C MET A 1 37.46 -29.55 43.61
N ASN A 2 38.31 -28.51 43.67
CA ASN A 2 38.00 -27.18 43.16
C ASN A 2 38.56 -27.03 41.74
N LEU A 3 37.70 -26.96 40.72
CA LEU A 3 38.09 -26.50 39.38
C LEU A 3 38.28 -24.98 39.42
N LYS A 4 39.51 -24.51 39.61
CA LYS A 4 39.87 -23.12 39.31
C LYS A 4 40.06 -23.01 37.79
N ALA A 5 39.14 -22.33 37.14
CA ALA A 5 39.25 -21.93 35.74
C ALA A 5 40.40 -20.91 35.60
N ILE A 6 41.55 -21.37 35.09
CA ILE A 6 42.64 -20.49 34.66
C ILE A 6 42.33 -20.08 33.22
N PHE A 7 41.43 -19.12 33.03
CA PHE A 7 41.35 -18.42 31.75
C PHE A 7 42.43 -17.34 31.74
N SER A 8 43.54 -17.63 31.07
CA SER A 8 44.59 -16.65 30.81
C SER A 8 44.02 -15.47 30.03
N VAL A 9 44.48 -14.25 30.32
CA VAL A 9 44.07 -13.00 29.63
C VAL A 9 44.17 -13.13 28.10
N LYS A 10 45.10 -13.95 27.60
CA LYS A 10 45.26 -14.26 26.18
C LYS A 10 44.06 -15.04 25.61
N HIS A 11 43.46 -15.95 26.38
CA HIS A 11 42.28 -16.70 25.96
C HIS A 11 41.03 -15.82 25.94
N LEU A 12 40.90 -14.90 26.91
CA LEU A 12 39.80 -13.93 26.93
C LEU A 12 39.85 -12.98 25.71
N ALA A 13 41.05 -12.52 25.34
CA ALA A 13 41.26 -11.69 24.17
C ALA A 13 40.89 -12.40 22.85
N ILE A 14 41.24 -13.68 22.72
CA ILE A 14 40.90 -14.49 21.53
C ILE A 14 39.38 -14.68 21.42
N VAL A 15 38.70 -14.98 22.53
CA VAL A 15 37.24 -15.14 22.55
C VAL A 15 36.52 -13.84 22.17
N LEU A 16 36.96 -12.70 22.70
CA LEU A 16 36.42 -11.38 22.34
C LEU A 16 36.61 -11.06 20.86
N LEU A 17 37.78 -11.36 20.30
CA LEU A 17 38.07 -11.16 18.88
C LEU A 17 37.13 -12.00 18.00
N LEU A 18 36.90 -13.26 18.36
CA LEU A 18 35.99 -14.15 17.63
C LEU A 18 34.53 -13.68 17.68
N ILE A 19 34.08 -13.15 18.82
CA ILE A 19 32.72 -12.57 18.95
C ILE A 19 32.56 -11.34 18.05
N ILE A 20 33.57 -10.46 18.00
CA ILE A 20 33.55 -9.27 17.14
C ILE A 20 33.52 -9.68 15.67
N ILE A 21 34.39 -10.60 15.24
CA ILE A 21 34.43 -11.09 13.86
C ILE A 21 33.09 -11.74 13.47
N PHE A 22 32.51 -12.56 14.35
CA PHE A 22 31.22 -13.18 14.12
C PHE A 22 30.08 -12.15 14.00
N SER A 23 30.11 -11.10 14.83
CA SER A 23 29.10 -10.02 14.80
C SER A 23 29.20 -9.19 13.53
N ILE A 24 30.41 -8.88 13.07
CA ILE A 24 30.65 -8.21 11.79
C ILE A 24 30.16 -9.08 10.62
N TRP A 25 30.47 -10.38 10.63
CA TRP A 25 30.04 -11.31 9.59
C TRP A 25 28.51 -11.44 9.51
N GLN A 26 27.82 -11.49 10.66
CA GLN A 26 26.36 -11.48 10.72
C GLN A 26 25.77 -10.20 10.12
N ASN A 27 26.34 -9.03 10.44
CA ASN A 27 25.88 -7.74 9.90
C ASN A 27 26.08 -7.63 8.38
N VAL A 28 27.24 -8.06 7.86
CA VAL A 28 27.50 -8.06 6.41
C VAL A 28 26.52 -8.99 5.68
N LYS A 29 26.25 -10.18 6.24
CA LYS A 29 25.28 -11.12 5.66
C LYS A 29 23.86 -10.56 5.68
N LEU A 30 23.48 -9.88 6.76
CA LEU A 30 22.17 -9.23 6.87
C LEU A 30 22.02 -8.09 5.86
N GLN A 31 23.07 -7.25 5.70
CA GLN A 31 23.09 -6.18 4.69
C GLN A 31 22.98 -6.73 3.27
N SER A 32 23.70 -7.81 2.93
CA SER A 32 23.60 -8.43 1.60
C SER A 32 22.20 -9.00 1.33
N ILE A 33 21.53 -9.57 2.33
CA ILE A 33 20.15 -10.05 2.20
C ILE A 33 19.19 -8.87 1.98
N ILE A 34 19.39 -7.76 2.70
CA ILE A 34 18.59 -6.55 2.54
C ILE A 34 18.80 -5.93 1.15
N GLU A 35 20.06 -5.80 0.70
CA GLU A 35 20.40 -5.29 -0.64
C GLU A 35 19.83 -6.17 -1.74
N HIS A 36 19.93 -7.49 -1.63
CA HIS A 36 19.35 -8.41 -2.60
C HIS A 36 17.82 -8.31 -2.65
N ASN A 37 17.15 -8.21 -1.50
CA ASN A 37 15.70 -8.04 -1.44
C ASN A 37 15.26 -6.68 -2.02
N ASN A 38 16.03 -5.62 -1.76
CA ASN A 38 15.80 -4.31 -2.35
C ASN A 38 16.00 -4.34 -3.86
N GLU A 39 17.02 -5.04 -4.37
CA GLU A 39 17.28 -5.19 -5.81
C GLU A 39 16.22 -6.05 -6.51
N VAL A 40 15.65 -7.06 -5.83
CA VAL A 40 14.52 -7.85 -6.33
C VAL A 40 13.24 -7.01 -6.35
N ALA A 41 12.98 -6.20 -5.32
CA ALA A 41 11.89 -5.23 -5.30
C ALA A 41 12.05 -4.16 -6.41
N ASP A 42 13.27 -3.67 -6.62
CA ASP A 42 13.60 -2.71 -7.67
C ASP A 42 13.46 -3.32 -9.07
N ARG A 43 13.81 -4.60 -9.25
CA ARG A 43 13.60 -5.32 -10.53
C ARG A 43 12.13 -5.59 -10.81
N LEU A 44 11.31 -5.87 -9.80
CA LEU A 44 9.85 -5.95 -9.92
C LEU A 44 9.23 -4.58 -10.24
N HIS A 45 9.81 -3.48 -9.74
CA HIS A 45 9.44 -2.11 -10.11
C HIS A 45 9.89 -1.73 -11.52
N LYS A 46 11.09 -2.14 -11.94
CA LYS A 46 11.75 -1.73 -13.21
C LYS A 46 11.44 -2.62 -14.41
N THR A 47 10.72 -3.73 -14.26
CA THR A 47 10.12 -4.42 -15.41
C THR A 47 9.03 -3.52 -16.01
N ASN A 48 9.50 -2.63 -16.90
CA ASN A 48 8.78 -1.79 -17.85
C ASN A 48 7.32 -2.19 -18.04
N TYR A 49 6.45 -1.59 -17.24
CA TYR A 49 5.03 -1.50 -17.57
C TYR A 49 4.91 -0.51 -18.70
N MET A 50 4.53 -0.98 -19.89
CA MET A 50 4.13 -0.08 -20.96
C MET A 50 2.96 0.74 -20.44
N ASP A 51 3.17 2.04 -20.21
CA ASP A 51 2.13 3.01 -19.77
C ASP A 51 0.84 2.86 -20.59
N SER A 52 0.97 2.59 -21.90
CA SER A 52 -0.15 2.34 -22.81
C SER A 52 -1.00 1.11 -22.44
N SER A 53 -0.37 0.06 -21.90
CA SER A 53 -1.08 -1.16 -21.49
C SER A 53 -1.84 -0.97 -20.17
N LEU A 54 -1.29 -0.20 -19.21
CA LEU A 54 -1.97 0.10 -17.95
C LEU A 54 -3.16 1.03 -18.17
N SER A 55 -2.95 2.12 -18.92
CA SER A 55 -4.02 3.05 -19.26
C SER A 55 -5.16 2.35 -20.01
N ALA A 56 -4.85 1.44 -20.94
CA ALA A 56 -5.88 0.66 -21.63
C ALA A 56 -6.67 -0.27 -20.69
N VAL A 57 -6.01 -0.96 -19.75
CA VAL A 57 -6.70 -1.78 -18.75
C VAL A 57 -7.60 -0.93 -17.85
N LEU A 58 -7.14 0.26 -17.47
CA LEU A 58 -7.91 1.18 -16.62
C LEU A 58 -9.11 1.78 -17.34
N SER A 59 -8.95 2.21 -18.60
CA SER A 59 -10.08 2.63 -19.43
C SER A 59 -11.12 1.52 -19.60
N ASN A 60 -10.70 0.25 -19.68
CA ASN A 60 -11.62 -0.88 -19.71
C ASN A 60 -12.34 -1.12 -18.36
N ALA A 61 -11.80 -0.62 -17.25
CA ALA A 61 -12.44 -0.71 -15.95
C ALA A 61 -13.56 0.34 -15.78
N GLU A 62 -13.54 1.43 -16.55
CA GLU A 62 -14.58 2.46 -16.51
C GLU A 62 -15.94 1.88 -16.94
N GLY A 63 -16.98 2.19 -16.15
CA GLY A 63 -18.31 1.61 -16.29
C GLY A 63 -18.49 0.22 -15.67
N LEU A 64 -17.41 -0.51 -15.35
CA LEU A 64 -17.50 -1.78 -14.62
C LEU A 64 -18.03 -1.55 -13.22
N LYS A 65 -18.74 -2.57 -12.71
CA LYS A 65 -19.37 -2.55 -11.39
C LYS A 65 -18.74 -3.57 -10.47
N THR A 66 -18.39 -3.13 -9.27
CA THR A 66 -18.06 -4.00 -8.15
C THR A 66 -19.34 -4.37 -7.37
N LYS A 67 -19.38 -5.56 -6.76
CA LYS A 67 -20.51 -5.93 -5.89
C LYS A 67 -20.06 -6.58 -4.59
N ASN A 68 -20.69 -6.16 -3.49
CA ASN A 68 -20.69 -6.81 -2.18
C ASN A 68 -19.32 -7.30 -1.70
N ILE A 69 -18.28 -6.47 -1.84
CA ILE A 69 -16.98 -6.79 -1.28
C ILE A 69 -17.05 -6.59 0.24
N VAL A 70 -16.61 -7.62 0.95
CA VAL A 70 -16.32 -7.53 2.37
C VAL A 70 -14.86 -7.14 2.51
N LEU A 71 -14.65 -5.97 3.09
CA LEU A 71 -13.35 -5.44 3.43
C LEU A 71 -13.13 -5.54 4.93
N GLN A 72 -11.90 -5.85 5.33
CA GLN A 72 -11.55 -5.94 6.75
C GLN A 72 -10.65 -4.78 7.16
N ASN A 73 -10.93 -4.20 8.32
CA ASN A 73 -10.00 -3.32 9.01
C ASN A 73 -9.86 -3.74 10.48
N ILE A 74 -9.12 -2.94 11.26
CA ILE A 74 -8.91 -3.21 12.69
C ILE A 74 -10.19 -3.17 13.53
N ARG A 75 -11.26 -2.55 13.02
CA ARG A 75 -12.58 -2.44 13.67
C ARG A 75 -13.52 -3.56 13.25
N GLY A 76 -13.08 -4.46 12.38
CA GLY A 76 -13.86 -5.57 11.85
C GLY A 76 -14.19 -5.42 10.38
N ASN A 77 -15.25 -6.10 9.96
CA ASN A 77 -15.65 -6.17 8.56
C ASN A 77 -16.54 -4.98 8.20
N LYS A 78 -16.32 -4.42 7.01
CA LYS A 78 -17.17 -3.44 6.35
C LYS A 78 -17.52 -3.93 4.97
N THR A 79 -18.69 -3.56 4.50
CA THR A 79 -19.07 -3.78 3.11
C THR A 79 -18.70 -2.54 2.30
N PHE A 80 -18.37 -2.73 1.03
CA PHE A 80 -18.09 -1.65 0.10
C PHE A 80 -19.18 -0.56 0.09
N GLY A 81 -20.44 -0.96 0.28
CA GLY A 81 -21.58 -0.04 0.35
C GLY A 81 -21.52 0.97 1.49
N ASN A 82 -20.85 0.65 2.60
CA ASN A 82 -20.76 1.55 3.75
C ASN A 82 -20.03 2.86 3.43
N PHE A 83 -19.19 2.92 2.38
CA PHE A 83 -18.47 4.14 2.00
C PHE A 83 -19.32 5.18 1.28
N PHE A 84 -20.51 4.76 0.83
CA PHE A 84 -21.46 5.59 0.10
C PHE A 84 -22.64 6.01 1.00
N GLU A 85 -22.64 5.64 2.29
CA GLU A 85 -23.64 6.13 3.24
C GLU A 85 -23.53 7.67 3.33
N ASN A 86 -24.53 8.35 2.77
CA ASN A 86 -24.60 9.82 2.62
C ASN A 86 -23.64 10.44 1.58
N ASN A 87 -23.03 9.64 0.71
CA ASN A 87 -22.16 10.12 -0.37
C ASN A 87 -22.59 9.53 -1.71
N ASN A 88 -22.56 10.34 -2.76
CA ASN A 88 -22.86 9.90 -4.13
C ASN A 88 -21.63 9.30 -4.81
N TYR A 89 -20.45 9.67 -4.33
CA TYR A 89 -19.18 9.27 -4.92
C TYR A 89 -18.16 8.91 -3.84
N CYS A 90 -17.26 7.99 -4.18
CA CYS A 90 -16.15 7.60 -3.31
C CYS A 90 -14.86 7.49 -4.14
N ILE A 91 -13.82 8.21 -3.75
CA ILE A 91 -12.46 7.95 -4.23
C ILE A 91 -11.94 6.72 -3.50
N ILE A 92 -11.42 5.76 -4.25
CA ILE A 92 -10.73 4.61 -3.71
C ILE A 92 -9.33 4.55 -4.30
N ILE A 93 -8.35 4.51 -3.41
CA ILE A 93 -6.97 4.19 -3.75
C ILE A 93 -6.80 2.70 -3.51
N PHE A 94 -6.35 1.96 -4.52
CA PHE A 94 -5.89 0.58 -4.39
C PHE A 94 -4.38 0.52 -4.37
N GLN A 95 -3.82 -0.13 -3.37
CA GLN A 95 -2.39 -0.41 -3.30
C GLN A 95 -2.13 -1.91 -3.39
N ASN A 96 -1.10 -2.31 -4.13
CA ASN A 96 -0.68 -3.71 -4.17
C ASN A 96 0.44 -3.99 -3.16
N GLY A 97 0.10 -4.53 -1.99
CA GLY A 97 1.06 -4.96 -0.98
C GLY A 97 2.02 -3.89 -0.42
N ILE A 98 3.00 -4.36 0.35
CA ILE A 98 3.96 -3.59 1.17
C ILE A 98 4.91 -2.71 0.35
N VAL A 99 5.15 -3.01 -0.92
CA VAL A 99 6.44 -2.69 -1.56
C VAL A 99 6.45 -1.32 -2.26
N CYS A 100 5.82 -0.33 -1.66
CA CYS A 100 6.08 1.07 -2.03
C CYS A 100 5.96 1.96 -0.80
N ASP A 101 6.99 1.93 0.06
CA ASP A 101 7.13 2.89 1.16
C ASP A 101 6.95 4.36 0.70
N PRO A 102 7.48 4.79 -0.48
CA PRO A 102 7.23 6.14 -0.98
C PRO A 102 5.76 6.43 -1.28
N CYS A 103 5.00 5.39 -1.69
CA CYS A 103 3.57 5.51 -1.97
C CYS A 103 2.78 5.60 -0.66
N LEU A 104 3.15 4.83 0.36
CA LEU A 104 2.54 4.90 1.68
C LEU A 104 2.81 6.25 2.35
N GLU A 105 4.03 6.77 2.27
CA GLU A 105 4.37 8.10 2.79
C GLU A 105 3.59 9.19 2.06
N PHE A 106 3.51 9.12 0.73
CA PHE A 106 2.78 10.11 -0.06
C PHE A 106 1.26 10.06 0.17
N VAL A 107 0.66 8.87 0.15
CA VAL A 107 -0.77 8.69 0.42
C VAL A 107 -1.10 9.04 1.88
N GLY A 108 -0.25 8.64 2.81
CA GLY A 108 -0.37 8.96 4.24
C GLY A 108 -0.26 10.45 4.51
N ALA A 109 0.70 11.15 3.90
CA ALA A 109 0.82 12.60 3.96
C ALA A 109 -0.41 13.28 3.34
N TYR A 110 -0.84 12.84 2.14
CA TYR A 110 -2.05 13.37 1.51
C TYR A 110 -3.27 13.21 2.41
N TRP A 111 -3.47 12.06 3.04
CA TRP A 111 -4.60 11.84 3.94
C TRP A 111 -4.49 12.66 5.22
N THR A 112 -3.29 12.78 5.79
CA THR A 112 -3.07 13.57 7.01
C THR A 112 -3.27 15.06 6.75
N GLU A 113 -2.85 15.55 5.59
CA GLU A 113 -2.90 16.97 5.22
C GLU A 113 -4.22 17.40 4.57
N ASN A 114 -4.91 16.49 3.85
CA ASN A 114 -6.08 16.82 3.02
C ASN A 114 -7.38 16.13 3.43
N SER A 115 -7.41 15.28 4.47
CA SER A 115 -8.63 14.58 4.94
C SER A 115 -9.79 15.50 5.39
N LEU A 116 -9.65 16.82 5.30
CA LEU A 116 -10.61 17.79 5.83
C LEU A 116 -11.34 18.65 4.79
N LYS A 117 -11.17 18.45 3.46
CA LYS A 117 -11.80 19.35 2.46
C LYS A 117 -12.39 18.69 1.20
N PHE A 118 -12.95 17.49 1.29
CA PHE A 118 -13.77 16.98 0.17
C PHE A 118 -15.14 17.68 0.16
N PRO A 119 -15.69 18.01 -1.03
CA PRO A 119 -17.02 18.60 -1.14
C PRO A 119 -18.09 17.64 -0.61
N LYS A 120 -19.22 18.18 -0.13
CA LYS A 120 -20.38 17.38 0.25
C LYS A 120 -20.75 16.42 -0.91
N GLY A 121 -20.98 15.15 -0.57
CA GLY A 121 -21.34 14.09 -1.52
C GLY A 121 -20.15 13.27 -2.05
N LEU A 122 -18.91 13.65 -1.71
CA LEU A 122 -17.70 12.90 -2.03
C LEU A 122 -17.04 12.38 -0.75
N SER A 123 -16.92 11.05 -0.64
CA SER A 123 -16.06 10.40 0.34
C SER A 123 -14.75 9.96 -0.29
N SER A 124 -13.77 9.64 0.55
CA SER A 124 -12.52 9.03 0.12
C SER A 124 -12.14 7.91 1.07
N GLN A 125 -11.60 6.82 0.53
CA GLN A 125 -11.14 5.66 1.29
C GLN A 125 -9.82 5.13 0.71
N LEU A 126 -8.93 4.69 1.59
CA LEU A 126 -7.74 3.95 1.21
C LEU A 126 -8.02 2.46 1.40
N ILE A 127 -7.96 1.69 0.31
CA ILE A 127 -8.10 0.24 0.32
C ILE A 127 -6.80 -0.36 -0.17
N VAL A 128 -6.25 -1.32 0.56
CA VAL A 128 -5.04 -1.99 0.12
C VAL A 128 -5.33 -3.46 0.00
N ILE A 129 -4.79 -4.00 -1.08
CA ILE A 129 -4.94 -5.39 -1.43
C ILE A 129 -3.68 -6.06 -0.94
N GLY A 130 -3.80 -6.75 0.18
CA GLY A 130 -2.71 -7.42 0.87
C GLY A 130 -3.19 -8.70 1.51
N ASP A 131 -2.24 -9.55 1.88
CA ASP A 131 -2.54 -10.67 2.75
C ASP A 131 -2.96 -10.10 4.13
N LYS A 132 -4.02 -10.65 4.73
CA LYS A 132 -4.40 -10.34 6.11
C LYS A 132 -3.25 -10.55 7.11
N ASN A 133 -2.25 -11.35 6.73
CA ASN A 133 -1.06 -11.64 7.52
C ASN A 133 0.11 -10.68 7.23
N ASP A 134 -0.09 -9.65 6.42
CA ASP A 134 0.90 -8.63 6.13
C ASP A 134 1.18 -7.78 7.38
N ARG A 135 2.14 -8.26 8.18
CA ARG A 135 2.63 -7.57 9.38
C ARG A 135 3.29 -6.23 9.06
N GLY A 136 3.94 -6.10 7.90
CA GLY A 136 4.67 -4.89 7.52
C GLY A 136 3.70 -3.72 7.33
N THR A 137 2.64 -3.94 6.55
CA THR A 137 1.59 -2.94 6.33
C THR A 137 0.89 -2.57 7.63
N PHE A 138 0.56 -3.54 8.49
CA PHE A 138 -0.08 -3.24 9.78
C PHE A 138 0.81 -2.39 10.71
N ILE A 139 2.11 -2.69 10.79
CA ILE A 139 3.06 -1.91 11.61
C ILE A 139 3.16 -0.47 11.10
N TYR A 140 3.27 -0.29 9.77
CA TYR A 140 3.35 1.04 9.17
C TYR A 140 2.09 1.86 9.46
N LEU A 141 0.91 1.28 9.24
CA LEU A 141 -0.36 1.96 9.46
C LEU A 141 -0.51 2.41 10.92
N LYS A 142 -0.16 1.53 11.85
CA LYS A 142 -0.18 1.82 13.29
C LYS A 142 0.81 2.93 13.67
N LYS A 143 2.01 2.93 13.08
CA LYS A 143 3.03 3.97 13.32
C LYS A 143 2.54 5.35 12.87
N ASN A 144 1.74 5.41 11.81
CA ASN A 144 1.27 6.65 11.19
C ASN A 144 -0.19 7.01 11.55
N HIS A 145 -0.82 6.31 12.50
CA HIS A 145 -2.21 6.54 12.91
C HIS A 145 -3.24 6.39 11.78
N LEU A 146 -2.93 5.58 10.76
CA LEU A 146 -3.77 5.35 9.58
C LEU A 146 -4.65 4.09 9.72
N GLU A 147 -4.57 3.37 10.84
CA GLU A 147 -5.21 2.06 11.03
C GLU A 147 -6.74 2.07 10.87
N LYS A 148 -7.39 3.23 11.05
CA LYS A 148 -8.85 3.40 10.92
C LYS A 148 -9.31 3.68 9.49
N SER A 149 -8.43 4.23 8.65
CA SER A 149 -8.73 4.72 7.30
C SER A 149 -8.40 3.69 6.22
N TYR A 150 -7.96 2.51 6.65
CA TYR A 150 -7.39 1.47 5.82
C TYR A 150 -8.25 0.22 5.85
N PHE A 151 -8.39 -0.44 4.70
CA PHE A 151 -9.20 -1.63 4.50
C PHE A 151 -8.47 -2.67 3.66
N ILE A 152 -8.68 -3.95 3.95
CA ILE A 152 -8.09 -5.09 3.25
C ILE A 152 -9.17 -5.83 2.45
N ASP A 153 -8.94 -5.98 1.15
CA ASP A 153 -9.71 -6.90 0.30
C ASP A 153 -9.10 -8.31 0.35
N ILE A 154 -9.50 -9.08 1.36
CA ILE A 154 -8.96 -10.43 1.64
C ILE A 154 -9.21 -11.40 0.48
N ASN A 155 -10.31 -11.22 -0.26
CA ASN A 155 -10.74 -12.15 -1.30
C ASN A 155 -10.24 -11.73 -2.70
N TYR A 156 -9.51 -10.62 -2.78
CA TYR A 156 -9.07 -9.99 -4.03
C TYR A 156 -10.25 -9.76 -4.99
N GLN A 157 -11.45 -9.52 -4.45
CA GLN A 157 -12.69 -9.44 -5.23
C GLN A 157 -12.69 -8.20 -6.13
N ILE A 158 -12.13 -7.08 -5.67
CA ILE A 158 -12.02 -5.85 -6.46
C ILE A 158 -11.18 -6.10 -7.72
N ARG A 159 -10.04 -6.78 -7.57
CA ARG A 159 -9.17 -7.10 -8.72
C ARG A 159 -9.90 -7.95 -9.74
N LYS A 160 -10.69 -8.92 -9.27
CA LYS A 160 -11.50 -9.81 -10.12
C LYS A 160 -12.58 -9.02 -10.85
N ASP A 161 -13.36 -8.22 -10.12
CA ASP A 161 -14.48 -7.45 -10.67
C ASP A 161 -14.01 -6.41 -11.70
N LEU A 162 -12.84 -5.82 -11.50
CA LEU A 162 -12.29 -4.76 -12.35
C LEU A 162 -11.26 -5.26 -13.37
N SER A 163 -11.12 -6.58 -13.52
CA SER A 163 -10.15 -7.20 -14.45
C SER A 163 -8.69 -6.72 -14.25
N LEU A 164 -8.30 -6.41 -13.02
CA LEU A 164 -6.96 -5.93 -12.65
C LEU A 164 -6.00 -7.08 -12.30
N ASN A 165 -6.23 -8.25 -12.90
CA ASN A 165 -5.48 -9.46 -12.57
C ASN A 165 -3.99 -9.28 -12.90
N ASN A 166 -3.11 -9.67 -11.97
CA ASN A 166 -1.65 -9.67 -12.13
C ASN A 166 -0.97 -8.30 -12.33
N LEU A 167 -1.62 -7.19 -11.96
CA LEU A 167 -1.01 -5.86 -12.02
C LEU A 167 -0.37 -5.47 -10.68
N PRO A 168 0.97 -5.25 -10.61
CA PRO A 168 1.72 -4.89 -9.43
C PRO A 168 1.86 -3.36 -9.29
N THR A 169 0.75 -2.64 -9.40
CA THR A 169 0.75 -1.18 -9.33
C THR A 169 -0.34 -0.67 -8.39
N ASN A 170 -0.32 0.64 -8.14
CA ASN A 170 -1.32 1.32 -7.34
C ASN A 170 -2.30 2.03 -8.26
N PHE A 171 -3.58 1.89 -7.95
CA PHE A 171 -4.66 2.41 -8.77
C PHE A 171 -5.49 3.43 -8.00
N LEU A 172 -6.10 4.33 -8.76
CA LEU A 172 -6.99 5.37 -8.29
C LEU A 172 -8.32 5.19 -9.02
N PHE A 173 -9.41 5.15 -8.29
CA PHE A 173 -10.74 4.98 -8.85
C PHE A 173 -11.71 5.97 -8.22
N LEU A 174 -12.55 6.59 -9.04
CA LEU A 174 -13.77 7.24 -8.57
C LEU A 174 -14.93 6.29 -8.81
N PHE A 175 -15.64 5.94 -7.75
CA PHE A 175 -16.86 5.16 -7.82
C PHE A 175 -18.09 6.02 -7.61
N ASP A 176 -19.21 5.66 -8.25
CA ASP A 176 -20.54 6.15 -7.90
C ASP A 176 -21.21 5.28 -6.82
N ASN A 177 -22.32 5.77 -6.26
CA ASN A 177 -23.14 5.06 -5.28
C ASN A 177 -23.82 3.78 -5.82
N LYS A 178 -23.68 3.49 -7.11
CA LYS A 178 -24.08 2.22 -7.73
C LYS A 178 -22.89 1.26 -7.89
N TYR A 179 -21.75 1.60 -7.31
CA TYR A 179 -20.49 0.83 -7.32
C TYR A 179 -19.87 0.71 -8.71
N ARG A 180 -20.17 1.65 -9.61
CA ARG A 180 -19.55 1.71 -10.94
C ARG A 180 -18.33 2.60 -10.92
N VAL A 181 -17.29 2.21 -11.65
CA VAL A 181 -16.14 3.08 -11.91
C VAL A 181 -16.58 4.22 -12.84
N ILE A 182 -16.45 5.46 -12.39
CA ILE A 182 -16.68 6.66 -13.22
C ILE A 182 -15.43 6.99 -14.00
N TYR A 183 -14.28 7.01 -13.34
CA TYR A 183 -12.99 7.14 -13.99
C TYR A 183 -11.90 6.49 -13.14
N SER A 184 -10.80 6.11 -13.79
CA SER A 184 -9.68 5.47 -13.11
C SER A 184 -8.32 5.93 -13.63
N ASP A 185 -7.30 5.77 -12.79
CA ASP A 185 -5.91 6.04 -13.11
C ASP A 185 -4.98 5.17 -12.26
N TYR A 186 -3.67 5.32 -12.40
CA TYR A 186 -2.66 4.69 -11.57
C TYR A 186 -1.66 5.72 -11.07
N PHE A 187 -0.90 5.33 -10.04
CA PHE A 187 0.21 6.14 -9.59
C PHE A 187 1.40 5.30 -9.11
N THR A 188 2.58 5.85 -9.34
CA THR A 188 3.86 5.36 -8.84
C THR A 188 4.54 6.48 -8.04
N SER A 189 5.72 6.19 -7.48
CA SER A 189 6.59 7.19 -6.86
C SER A 189 6.98 8.33 -7.81
N GLU A 190 7.05 8.04 -9.11
CA GLU A 190 7.46 8.97 -10.16
C GLU A 190 6.27 9.79 -10.72
N THR A 191 5.04 9.31 -10.54
CA THR A 191 3.82 9.96 -11.08
C THR A 191 2.97 10.60 -9.99
N LYS A 192 3.58 11.23 -8.98
CA LYS A 192 2.86 11.93 -7.89
C LYS A 192 1.94 13.04 -8.42
N ASP A 193 2.32 13.69 -9.52
CA ASP A 193 1.48 14.73 -10.13
C ASP A 193 0.16 14.15 -10.68
N LYS A 194 0.18 12.92 -11.23
CA LYS A 194 -1.03 12.21 -11.68
C LYS A 194 -2.01 11.98 -10.54
N PHE A 195 -1.52 11.69 -9.34
CA PHE A 195 -2.38 11.56 -8.16
C PHE A 195 -3.11 12.88 -7.84
N ASN A 196 -2.37 13.99 -7.78
CA ASN A 196 -2.96 15.29 -7.49
C ASN A 196 -3.94 15.72 -8.58
N GLU A 197 -3.61 15.45 -9.84
CA GLU A 197 -4.50 15.68 -10.98
C GLU A 197 -5.77 14.85 -10.88
N PHE A 198 -5.65 13.55 -10.57
CA PHE A 198 -6.77 12.64 -10.34
C PHE A 198 -7.72 13.19 -9.29
N ILE A 199 -7.20 13.61 -8.14
CA ILE A 199 -8.00 14.18 -7.04
C ILE A 199 -8.74 15.44 -7.52
N ARG A 200 -8.05 16.37 -8.18
CA ARG A 200 -8.67 17.60 -8.69
C ARG A 200 -9.77 17.30 -9.70
N LYS A 201 -9.57 16.29 -10.56
CA LYS A 201 -10.57 15.84 -11.53
C LYS A 201 -11.80 15.25 -10.82
N ALA A 202 -11.62 14.45 -9.77
CA ALA A 202 -12.73 13.94 -8.95
C ALA A 202 -13.56 15.06 -8.36
N ILE A 203 -12.90 16.02 -7.71
CA ILE A 203 -13.58 17.11 -7.02
C ILE A 203 -14.39 17.92 -8.03
N ARG A 204 -13.79 18.31 -9.16
CA ARG A 204 -14.50 19.04 -10.23
C ARG A 204 -15.68 18.27 -10.80
N PHE A 205 -15.52 16.96 -11.00
CA PHE A 205 -16.61 16.10 -11.50
C PHE A 205 -17.81 16.16 -10.54
N VAL A 206 -17.57 15.96 -9.23
CA VAL A 206 -18.65 15.98 -8.22
C VAL A 206 -19.27 17.37 -8.05
N GLU A 207 -18.49 18.44 -8.22
CA GLU A 207 -19.01 19.81 -8.15
C GLU A 207 -19.89 20.18 -9.35
N ASN A 208 -19.61 19.64 -10.54
CA ASN A 208 -20.37 19.92 -11.77
C ASN A 208 -21.67 19.09 -11.91
N GLU A 209 -21.79 17.98 -11.18
CA GLU A 209 -22.98 17.12 -11.14
C GLU A 209 -24.06 17.62 -10.15
N LYS A 210 -23.82 18.75 -9.46
CA LYS A 210 -24.77 19.39 -8.53
C LYS A 210 -25.68 20.38 -9.23
#